data_AF-A0A964ERB3-F1
#
_entry.id   AF-A0A964ERB3-F1
#
_cell.length_a   1.000
_cell.length_b   1.000
_cell.length_c   1.000
_cell.angle_alpha   90.00
_cell.angle_beta   90.00
_cell.angle_gamma   90.00
#
_symmetry.space_group_name_H-M   'P 1'
#
loop_
_entity.id
_entity.type
_entity.pdbx_description
1 polymer ?
#
loop_
_entity_poly.entity_id
_entity_poly.type
_entity_poly.pdbx_seq_one_letter_code
_entity_poly.pdbx_strand_id
1 'polypeptide(L)'
;MLLVLRGLLVIAILAAVAVALRRAGAGLRRRRRRAPAEWRALARGEARLAQALDLRERLASLASRRSTLVDESLVEEVDQVLEPLVDLASLRRELDQHLRGLDPEATAREAAALGPERASRVRSSVEALIARRDRLAAQEVEVVAGLREIYLDLLDGVTGGASELASAADRTRSLGESVRLRVESEREVRALLAAD
;
A
#
# COMPACT_ATOMS: atom_id res chain seq x y z
N MET A 1 -27.07 44.27 24.15
CA MET A 1 -26.71 44.40 22.72
C MET A 1 -25.42 43.64 22.34
N LEU A 2 -24.34 43.74 23.12
CA LEU A 2 -23.05 43.08 22.85
C LEU A 2 -23.08 41.53 22.79
N LEU A 3 -23.98 40.88 23.54
CA LEU A 3 -24.13 39.42 23.56
C LEU A 3 -24.74 38.85 22.26
N VAL A 4 -25.68 39.58 21.65
CA VAL A 4 -26.33 39.17 20.39
C VAL A 4 -25.35 39.26 19.22
N LEU A 5 -24.50 40.29 19.21
CA LEU A 5 -23.47 40.47 18.20
C LEU A 5 -22.40 39.35 18.26
N ARG A 6 -22.01 38.93 19.46
CA ARG A 6 -21.08 37.81 19.66
C ARG A 6 -21.69 36.47 19.23
N GLY A 7 -22.97 36.24 19.51
CA GLY A 7 -23.68 35.03 19.05
C GLY A 7 -23.73 34.92 17.52
N LEU A 8 -24.05 36.03 16.83
CA LEU A 8 -24.07 36.09 15.37
C LEU A 8 -22.69 35.88 14.75
N LEU A 9 -21.62 36.40 15.38
CA LEU A 9 -20.25 36.21 14.90
C LEU A 9 -19.83 34.73 14.98
N VAL A 10 -20.16 34.04 16.08
CA VAL A 10 -19.85 32.61 16.25
C VAL A 10 -20.60 31.77 15.21
N ILE A 11 -21.86 32.07 14.95
CA ILE A 11 -22.66 31.35 13.94
C ILE A 11 -22.09 31.59 12.53
N ALA A 12 -21.68 32.82 12.21
CA ALA A 12 -21.06 33.14 10.93
C ALA A 12 -19.71 32.44 10.73
N ILE A 13 -18.89 32.35 11.79
CA ILE A 13 -17.61 31.62 11.78
C ILE A 13 -17.87 30.12 11.59
N LEU A 14 -18.83 29.53 12.30
CA LEU A 14 -19.17 28.11 12.16
C LEU A 14 -19.72 27.79 10.76
N ALA A 15 -20.53 28.67 10.19
CA ALA A 15 -21.04 28.53 8.82
C ALA A 15 -19.91 28.64 7.78
N ALA A 16 -18.98 29.59 7.97
CA ALA A 16 -17.81 29.74 7.10
C ALA A 16 -16.87 28.53 7.18
N VAL A 17 -16.64 27.99 8.38
CA VAL A 17 -15.86 26.76 8.61
C VAL A 17 -16.57 25.55 7.97
N ALA A 18 -17.88 25.41 8.11
CA ALA A 18 -18.64 24.33 7.48
C ALA A 18 -18.58 24.40 5.93
N VAL A 19 -18.65 25.59 5.35
CA VAL A 19 -18.52 25.80 3.89
C VAL A 19 -17.08 25.55 3.42
N ALA A 20 -16.07 25.95 4.20
CA ALA A 20 -14.67 25.68 3.93
C ALA A 20 -14.35 24.19 4.01
N LEU A 21 -14.85 23.48 5.02
CA LEU A 21 -14.74 22.02 5.16
C LEU A 21 -15.44 21.28 4.02
N ARG A 22 -16.59 21.78 3.55
CA ARG A 22 -17.34 21.20 2.42
C ARG A 22 -16.62 21.40 1.08
N ARG A 23 -15.98 22.56 0.87
CA ARG A 23 -15.15 22.83 -0.33
C ARG A 23 -13.80 22.08 -0.29
N ALA A 24 -13.16 22.00 0.87
CA ALA A 24 -11.95 21.19 1.07
C ALA A 24 -12.26 19.70 0.86
N GLY A 25 -13.40 19.20 1.35
CA GLY A 25 -13.89 17.86 1.08
C GLY A 25 -14.19 17.59 -0.40
N ALA A 26 -14.73 18.56 -1.14
CA ALA A 26 -14.96 18.41 -2.59
C ALA A 26 -13.66 18.40 -3.42
N GLY A 27 -12.63 19.16 -2.99
CA GLY A 27 -11.28 19.12 -3.56
C GLY A 27 -10.54 17.81 -3.25
N LEU A 28 -10.69 17.28 -2.03
CA LEU A 28 -10.16 15.98 -1.59
C LEU A 28 -10.83 14.80 -2.32
N ARG A 29 -12.15 14.84 -2.53
CA ARG A 29 -12.89 13.83 -3.32
C ARG A 29 -12.45 13.78 -4.78
N ARG A 30 -12.06 14.90 -5.39
CA ARG A 30 -11.48 14.92 -6.74
C ARG A 30 -10.03 14.45 -6.78
N ARG A 31 -9.24 14.70 -5.74
CA ARG A 31 -7.86 14.18 -5.61
C ARG A 31 -7.81 12.68 -5.33
N ARG A 32 -8.78 12.13 -4.59
CA ARG A 32 -8.91 10.68 -4.33
C ARG A 32 -9.32 9.85 -5.55
N ARG A 33 -9.75 10.45 -6.67
CA ARG A 33 -10.12 9.66 -7.87
C ARG A 33 -8.95 8.99 -8.58
N ARG A 34 -7.71 9.47 -8.38
CA ARG A 34 -6.53 8.88 -9.02
C ARG A 34 -5.52 8.48 -7.95
N ALA A 35 -4.86 7.36 -8.16
CA ALA A 35 -3.75 6.96 -7.31
C ALA A 35 -2.67 8.06 -7.27
N PRO A 36 -2.04 8.29 -6.10
CA PRO A 36 -0.92 9.21 -5.93
C PRO A 36 0.12 9.08 -7.06
N ALA A 37 0.68 10.21 -7.48
CA ALA A 37 1.66 10.23 -8.56
C ALA A 37 2.92 9.41 -8.23
N GLU A 38 3.28 9.35 -6.95
CA GLU A 38 4.41 8.59 -6.41
C GLU A 38 4.19 7.08 -6.57
N TRP A 39 2.99 6.58 -6.27
CA TRP A 39 2.64 5.17 -6.45
C TRP A 39 2.74 4.75 -7.92
N ARG A 40 2.24 5.61 -8.83
CA ARG A 40 2.35 5.41 -10.27
C ARG A 40 3.80 5.51 -10.79
N ALA A 41 4.64 6.32 -10.14
CA ALA A 41 6.05 6.40 -10.48
C ALA A 41 6.79 5.11 -10.08
N LEU A 42 6.51 4.58 -8.89
CA LEU A 42 7.07 3.32 -8.42
C LEU A 42 6.63 2.14 -9.30
N ALA A 43 5.34 2.09 -9.64
CA ALA A 43 4.74 1.02 -10.45
C ALA A 43 5.34 0.88 -11.86
N ARG A 44 5.94 1.93 -12.43
CA ARG A 44 6.58 1.85 -13.76
C ARG A 44 7.74 0.85 -13.83
N GLY A 45 8.34 0.49 -12.69
CA GLY A 45 9.35 -0.56 -12.60
C GLY A 45 8.86 -1.85 -11.93
N GLU A 46 7.62 -1.88 -11.44
CA GLU A 46 7.12 -2.93 -10.55
C GLU A 46 5.80 -3.49 -11.08
N ALA A 47 5.87 -4.61 -11.81
CA ALA A 47 4.71 -5.20 -12.50
C ALA A 47 3.55 -5.53 -11.56
N ARG A 48 3.84 -5.97 -10.32
CA ARG A 48 2.84 -6.32 -9.32
C ARG A 48 2.09 -5.09 -8.79
N LEU A 49 2.83 -4.03 -8.47
CA LEU A 49 2.22 -2.77 -8.06
C LEU A 49 1.43 -2.14 -9.21
N ALA A 50 1.92 -2.22 -10.45
CA ALA A 50 1.17 -1.76 -11.62
C ALA A 50 -0.17 -2.50 -11.78
N GLN A 51 -0.17 -3.82 -11.59
CA GLN A 51 -1.38 -4.62 -11.61
C GLN A 51 -2.36 -4.23 -10.50
N ALA A 52 -1.87 -4.03 -9.26
CA ALA A 52 -2.71 -3.60 -8.14
C ALA A 52 -3.35 -2.22 -8.40
N LEU A 53 -2.59 -1.28 -8.97
CA LEU A 53 -3.09 0.04 -9.36
C LEU A 53 -4.14 -0.05 -10.49
N ASP A 54 -3.94 -0.92 -11.49
CA ASP A 54 -4.94 -1.16 -12.54
C ASP A 54 -6.26 -1.69 -11.96
N LEU A 55 -6.19 -2.65 -11.02
CA LEU A 55 -7.38 -3.16 -10.33
C LEU A 55 -8.11 -2.06 -9.56
N ARG A 56 -7.38 -1.20 -8.85
CA ARG A 56 -7.95 -0.05 -8.15
C ARG A 56 -8.60 0.96 -9.10
N GLU A 57 -7.98 1.24 -10.25
CA GLU A 57 -8.56 2.13 -11.26
C GLU A 57 -9.84 1.55 -11.88
N ARG A 58 -9.88 0.24 -12.11
CA ARG A 58 -11.11 -0.46 -12.55
C ARG A 58 -12.21 -0.36 -11.50
N LEU A 59 -11.89 -0.56 -10.22
CA LEU A 59 -12.85 -0.40 -9.12
C LEU A 59 -13.39 1.02 -9.01
N ALA A 60 -12.52 2.03 -9.09
CA ALA A 60 -12.94 3.43 -9.10
C ALA A 60 -13.84 3.76 -10.30
N SER A 61 -13.56 3.16 -11.46
CA SER A 61 -14.41 3.27 -12.65
C SER A 61 -15.78 2.66 -12.40
N LEU A 62 -15.87 1.49 -11.77
CA LEU A 62 -17.13 0.87 -11.37
C LEU A 62 -17.90 1.76 -10.38
N ALA A 63 -17.28 2.17 -9.27
CA ALA A 63 -17.89 3.03 -8.26
C ALA A 63 -18.43 4.36 -8.82
N SER A 64 -17.83 4.87 -9.90
CA SER A 64 -18.29 6.10 -10.56
C SER A 64 -19.59 5.93 -11.36
N ARG A 65 -20.03 4.70 -11.65
CA ARG A 65 -21.25 4.40 -12.41
C ARG A 65 -22.44 4.35 -11.46
N ARG A 66 -23.44 5.22 -11.70
CA ARG A 66 -24.69 5.27 -10.90
C ARG A 66 -25.50 3.97 -10.84
N SER A 67 -25.24 3.01 -11.74
CA SER A 67 -25.98 1.76 -11.85
C SER A 67 -25.34 0.60 -11.07
N THR A 68 -24.17 0.80 -10.44
CA THR A 68 -23.50 -0.24 -9.67
C THR A 68 -23.71 -0.02 -8.18
N LEU A 69 -23.79 -1.11 -7.42
CA LEU A 69 -23.86 -1.09 -5.96
C LEU A 69 -22.49 -0.85 -5.29
N VAL A 70 -21.41 -0.77 -6.07
CA VAL A 70 -20.05 -0.50 -5.58
C VAL A 70 -19.93 0.95 -5.15
N ASP A 71 -19.62 1.18 -3.87
CA ASP A 71 -19.43 2.52 -3.30
C ASP A 71 -17.95 2.95 -3.34
N GLU A 72 -17.71 4.24 -3.32
CA GLU A 72 -16.39 4.87 -3.23
C GLU A 72 -15.65 4.47 -1.95
N SER A 73 -16.36 4.09 -0.87
CA SER A 73 -15.74 3.58 0.36
C SER A 73 -14.89 2.33 0.13
N LEU A 74 -15.27 1.47 -0.82
CA LEU A 74 -14.51 0.27 -1.14
C LEU A 74 -13.21 0.61 -1.89
N VAL A 75 -13.23 1.67 -2.70
CA VAL A 75 -12.01 2.21 -3.34
C VAL A 75 -11.06 2.72 -2.26
N GLU A 76 -11.58 3.35 -1.21
CA GLU A 76 -10.78 3.78 -0.07
C GLU A 76 -10.20 2.61 0.74
N GLU A 77 -10.94 1.51 0.89
CA GLU A 77 -10.42 0.29 1.50
C GLU A 77 -9.30 -0.34 0.66
N VAL A 78 -9.44 -0.37 -0.68
CA VAL A 78 -8.35 -0.83 -1.57
C VAL A 78 -7.15 0.11 -1.51
N ASP A 79 -7.35 1.43 -1.39
CA ASP A 79 -6.26 2.37 -1.17
C ASP A 79 -5.48 2.06 0.13
N GLN A 80 -6.17 1.58 1.18
CA GLN A 80 -5.53 1.12 2.43
C GLN A 80 -4.74 -0.19 2.27
N VAL A 81 -5.05 -1.03 1.27
CA VAL A 81 -4.22 -2.19 0.90
C VAL A 81 -2.99 -1.76 0.08
N LEU A 82 -3.18 -0.78 -0.82
CA LEU A 82 -2.13 -0.31 -1.71
C LEU A 82 -1.01 0.43 -0.98
N GLU A 83 -1.33 1.21 0.05
CA GLU A 83 -0.32 1.94 0.82
C GLU A 83 0.79 1.03 1.40
N PRO A 84 0.48 -0.03 2.17
CA PRO A 84 1.50 -0.96 2.65
C PRO A 84 2.12 -1.80 1.51
N LEU A 85 1.40 -2.06 0.41
CA LEU A 85 2.00 -2.74 -0.76
C LEU A 85 3.07 -1.88 -1.45
N VAL A 86 2.87 -0.56 -1.51
CA VAL A 86 3.87 0.41 -2.02
C VAL A 86 5.11 0.40 -1.14
N ASP A 87 4.93 0.34 0.18
CA ASP A 87 6.04 0.22 1.13
C ASP A 87 6.82 -1.08 0.92
N LEU A 88 6.12 -2.21 0.77
CA LEU A 88 6.71 -3.51 0.49
C LEU A 88 7.54 -3.50 -0.80
N ALA A 89 6.99 -2.95 -1.88
CA ALA A 89 7.68 -2.82 -3.17
C ALA A 89 8.92 -1.92 -3.05
N SER A 90 8.84 -0.85 -2.26
CA SER A 90 9.98 0.03 -1.99
C SER A 90 11.09 -0.69 -1.23
N LEU A 91 10.75 -1.46 -0.19
CA LEU A 91 11.72 -2.27 0.57
C LEU A 91 12.40 -3.32 -0.32
N ARG A 92 11.63 -4.03 -1.17
CA ARG A 92 12.22 -4.99 -2.10
C ARG A 92 13.15 -4.31 -3.09
N ARG A 93 12.76 -3.16 -3.64
CA ARG A 93 13.58 -2.41 -4.59
C ARG A 93 14.89 -1.89 -3.96
N GLU A 94 14.85 -1.45 -2.71
CA GLU A 94 16.06 -1.11 -1.95
C GLU A 94 16.97 -2.33 -1.75
N LEU A 95 16.39 -3.48 -1.40
CA LEU A 95 17.13 -4.72 -1.21
C LEU A 95 17.75 -5.22 -2.53
N ASP A 96 17.02 -5.13 -3.63
CA ASP A 96 17.53 -5.46 -4.98
C ASP A 96 18.71 -4.55 -5.38
N GLN A 97 18.67 -3.27 -5.03
CA GLN A 97 19.78 -2.35 -5.28
C GLN A 97 21.02 -2.73 -4.47
N HIS A 98 20.86 -3.04 -3.17
CA HIS A 98 21.96 -3.51 -2.34
C HIS A 98 22.56 -4.82 -2.87
N LEU A 99 21.72 -5.78 -3.24
CA LEU A 99 22.16 -7.07 -3.79
C LEU A 99 22.86 -6.92 -5.14
N ARG A 100 22.45 -5.99 -6.01
CA ARG A 100 23.16 -5.71 -7.27
C ARG A 100 24.51 -5.04 -7.06
N GLY A 101 24.67 -4.30 -5.97
CA GLY A 101 25.96 -3.71 -5.59
C GLY A 101 26.94 -4.73 -4.99
N LEU A 102 26.45 -5.91 -4.58
CA LEU A 102 27.28 -6.99 -4.06
C LEU A 102 27.70 -7.91 -5.21
N ASP A 103 28.99 -7.91 -5.55
CA ASP A 103 29.59 -8.98 -6.35
C ASP A 103 29.84 -10.18 -5.42
N PRO A 104 29.10 -11.30 -5.56
CA PRO A 104 29.22 -12.44 -4.65
C PRO A 104 30.63 -13.05 -4.65
N GLU A 105 31.31 -13.03 -5.80
CA GLU A 105 32.65 -13.59 -5.94
C GLU A 105 33.72 -12.65 -5.36
N ALA A 106 33.60 -11.34 -5.56
CA ALA A 106 34.49 -10.37 -4.89
C ALA A 106 34.27 -10.38 -3.38
N THR A 107 33.01 -10.36 -2.94
CA THR A 107 32.64 -10.38 -1.52
C THR A 107 33.13 -11.66 -0.84
N ALA A 108 33.01 -12.82 -1.50
CA ALA A 108 33.53 -14.08 -0.99
C ALA A 108 35.07 -14.11 -0.94
N ARG A 109 35.76 -13.54 -1.94
CA ARG A 109 37.23 -13.42 -1.96
C ARG A 109 37.75 -12.51 -0.84
N GLU A 110 37.14 -11.34 -0.66
CA GLU A 110 37.50 -10.41 0.42
C GLU A 110 37.25 -11.03 1.79
N ALA A 111 36.13 -11.72 1.97
CA ALA A 111 35.83 -12.38 3.23
C ALA A 111 36.75 -13.60 3.49
N ALA A 112 37.17 -14.33 2.45
CA ALA A 112 38.15 -15.41 2.55
C ALA A 112 39.54 -14.90 2.95
N ALA A 113 39.94 -13.71 2.48
CA ALA A 113 41.17 -13.05 2.90
C ALA A 113 41.17 -12.67 4.40
N LEU A 114 39.99 -12.48 4.99
CA LEU A 114 39.81 -12.17 6.42
C LEU A 114 39.68 -13.42 7.32
N GLY A 115 39.70 -14.61 6.74
CA GLY A 115 39.63 -15.90 7.43
C GLY A 115 38.31 -16.67 7.17
N PRO A 116 38.32 -18.01 7.31
CA PRO A 116 37.21 -18.89 6.91
C PRO A 116 35.90 -18.62 7.67
N GLU A 117 35.98 -18.19 8.93
CA GLU A 117 34.81 -17.88 9.76
C GLU A 117 34.10 -16.59 9.33
N ARG A 118 34.85 -15.61 8.82
CA ARG A 118 34.27 -14.39 8.26
C ARG A 118 33.68 -14.67 6.88
N ALA A 119 34.37 -15.45 6.05
CA ALA A 119 33.84 -15.91 4.77
C ALA A 119 32.50 -16.65 4.91
N SER A 120 32.38 -17.54 5.90
CA SER A 120 31.13 -18.25 6.20
C SER A 120 30.01 -17.29 6.61
N ARG A 121 30.26 -16.37 7.56
CA ARG A 121 29.27 -15.38 8.01
C ARG A 121 28.77 -14.46 6.90
N VAL A 122 29.67 -14.01 6.04
CA VAL A 122 29.33 -13.15 4.90
C VAL A 122 28.44 -13.90 3.91
N ARG A 123 28.77 -15.16 3.60
CA ARG A 123 27.93 -16.01 2.73
C ARG A 123 26.53 -16.19 3.30
N SER A 124 26.42 -16.58 4.57
CA SER A 124 25.13 -16.74 5.24
C SER A 124 24.32 -15.45 5.30
N SER A 125 24.98 -14.30 5.44
CA SER A 125 24.31 -12.99 5.43
C SER A 125 23.74 -12.66 4.05
N VAL A 126 24.51 -12.90 2.97
CA VAL A 126 24.03 -12.69 1.59
C VAL A 126 22.88 -13.64 1.25
N GLU A 127 22.98 -14.92 1.65
CA GLU A 127 21.89 -15.89 1.50
C GLU A 127 20.62 -15.45 2.24
N ALA A 128 20.76 -14.92 3.47
CA ALA A 128 19.64 -14.39 4.24
C ALA A 128 18.98 -13.18 3.56
N LEU A 129 19.77 -12.28 2.95
CA LEU A 129 19.26 -11.14 2.19
C LEU A 129 18.50 -11.58 0.93
N ILE A 130 19.03 -12.56 0.19
CA ILE A 130 18.34 -13.15 -0.98
C ILE A 130 17.01 -13.79 -0.55
N ALA A 131 17.04 -14.61 0.51
CA ALA A 131 15.84 -15.25 1.03
C ALA A 131 14.80 -14.23 1.54
N ARG A 132 15.25 -13.08 2.06
CA ARG A 132 14.36 -11.96 2.44
C ARG A 132 13.72 -11.31 1.21
N ARG A 133 14.50 -11.03 0.15
CA ARG A 133 13.98 -10.50 -1.12
C ARG A 133 12.89 -11.40 -1.70
N ASP A 134 13.15 -12.71 -1.74
CA ASP A 134 12.23 -13.68 -2.32
C ASP A 134 10.93 -13.79 -1.51
N ARG A 135 11.02 -13.69 -0.18
CA ARG A 135 9.85 -13.58 0.70
C ARG A 135 9.01 -12.33 0.43
N LEU A 136 9.65 -11.16 0.29
CA LEU A 136 8.94 -9.92 -0.06
C LEU A 136 8.25 -10.04 -1.43
N ALA A 137 8.93 -10.63 -2.41
CA ALA A 137 8.35 -10.86 -3.74
C ALA A 137 7.14 -11.82 -3.68
N ALA A 138 7.22 -12.90 -2.89
CA ALA A 138 6.10 -13.82 -2.69
C ALA A 138 4.91 -13.12 -2.02
N GLN A 139 5.16 -12.26 -1.03
CA GLN A 139 4.12 -11.46 -0.37
C GLN A 139 3.43 -10.51 -1.35
N GLU A 140 4.17 -9.82 -2.24
CA GLU A 140 3.55 -9.01 -3.30
C GLU A 140 2.61 -9.83 -4.18
N VAL A 141 2.99 -11.06 -4.54
CA VAL A 141 2.17 -11.96 -5.35
C VAL A 141 0.88 -12.34 -4.62
N GLU A 142 0.97 -12.71 -3.35
CA GLU A 142 -0.20 -13.05 -2.52
C GLU A 142 -1.18 -11.88 -2.41
N VAL A 143 -0.67 -10.68 -2.14
CA VAL A 143 -1.52 -9.48 -2.00
C VAL A 143 -2.22 -9.14 -3.29
N VAL A 144 -1.52 -9.18 -4.42
CA VAL A 144 -2.11 -8.92 -5.73
C VAL A 144 -3.12 -10.00 -6.12
N ALA A 145 -2.87 -11.26 -5.77
CA ALA A 145 -3.84 -12.33 -5.96
C ALA A 145 -5.11 -12.09 -5.14
N GLY A 146 -4.98 -11.74 -3.86
CA GLY A 146 -6.11 -11.40 -3.00
C GLY A 146 -6.92 -10.21 -3.53
N LEU A 147 -6.25 -9.14 -3.99
CA LEU A 147 -6.93 -8.00 -4.63
C LEU A 147 -7.67 -8.40 -5.91
N ARG A 148 -7.11 -9.33 -6.69
CA ARG A 148 -7.77 -9.84 -7.89
C ARG A 148 -9.01 -10.66 -7.55
N GLU A 149 -8.94 -11.52 -6.54
CA GLU A 149 -10.09 -12.30 -6.06
C GLU A 149 -11.21 -11.38 -5.57
N ILE A 150 -10.87 -10.39 -4.74
CA ILE A 150 -11.81 -9.36 -4.29
C ILE A 150 -12.46 -8.66 -5.49
N TYR A 151 -11.67 -8.27 -6.49
CA TYR A 151 -12.20 -7.63 -7.70
C TYR A 151 -13.18 -8.53 -8.47
N LEU A 152 -12.86 -9.83 -8.62
CA LEU A 152 -13.74 -10.79 -9.29
C LEU A 152 -15.06 -10.97 -8.50
N ASP A 153 -14.97 -11.12 -7.19
CA ASP A 153 -16.14 -11.26 -6.34
C ASP A 153 -17.02 -10.01 -6.34
N LEU A 154 -16.43 -8.83 -6.53
CA LEU A 154 -17.18 -7.59 -6.69
C LEU A 154 -17.90 -7.53 -8.05
N LEU A 155 -17.30 -8.06 -9.11
CA LEU A 155 -17.98 -8.20 -10.39
C LEU A 155 -19.17 -9.16 -10.28
N ASP A 156 -19.01 -10.25 -9.55
CA ASP A 156 -20.08 -11.21 -9.29
C ASP A 156 -21.16 -10.59 -8.38
N GLY A 157 -20.77 -9.91 -7.31
CA GLY A 157 -21.65 -9.23 -6.36
C GLY A 157 -22.45 -8.06 -6.95
N VAL A 158 -21.94 -7.40 -7.99
CA VAL A 158 -22.73 -6.43 -8.78
C VAL A 158 -23.98 -7.07 -9.39
N THR A 159 -23.96 -8.39 -9.60
CA THR A 159 -25.14 -9.16 -10.06
C THR A 159 -25.86 -9.90 -8.93
N GLY A 160 -25.16 -10.24 -7.84
CA GLY A 160 -25.67 -11.02 -6.69
C GLY A 160 -26.36 -10.23 -5.56
N GLY A 161 -25.99 -8.97 -5.33
CA GLY A 161 -26.64 -8.10 -4.34
C GLY A 161 -25.72 -7.56 -3.23
N ALA A 162 -26.33 -7.01 -2.18
CA ALA A 162 -25.62 -6.24 -1.14
C ALA A 162 -24.78 -7.09 -0.16
N SER A 163 -25.08 -8.39 -0.02
CA SER A 163 -24.39 -9.30 0.89
C SER A 163 -22.97 -9.63 0.41
N GLU A 164 -22.83 -9.85 -0.88
CA GLU A 164 -21.58 -10.16 -1.57
C GLU A 164 -20.60 -8.97 -1.50
N LEU A 165 -21.14 -7.75 -1.62
CA LEU A 165 -20.36 -6.51 -1.49
C LEU A 165 -19.83 -6.30 -0.07
N ALA A 166 -20.63 -6.60 0.95
CA ALA A 166 -20.19 -6.53 2.34
C ALA A 166 -19.06 -7.54 2.62
N SER A 167 -19.19 -8.77 2.11
CA SER A 167 -18.14 -9.80 2.20
C SER A 167 -16.84 -9.39 1.50
N ALA A 168 -16.93 -8.75 0.33
CA ALA A 168 -15.75 -8.24 -0.37
C ALA A 168 -15.07 -7.09 0.40
N ALA A 169 -15.84 -6.20 1.03
CA ALA A 169 -15.31 -5.14 1.90
C ALA A 169 -14.59 -5.71 3.13
N ASP A 170 -15.20 -6.68 3.83
CA ASP A 170 -14.57 -7.35 4.98
C ASP A 170 -13.25 -8.03 4.60
N ARG A 171 -13.21 -8.71 3.44
CA ARG A 171 -11.99 -9.34 2.93
C ARG A 171 -10.93 -8.31 2.50
N THR A 172 -11.33 -7.18 1.93
CA THR A 172 -10.41 -6.08 1.62
C THR A 172 -9.75 -5.53 2.88
N ARG A 173 -10.54 -5.28 3.93
CA ARG A 173 -10.01 -4.83 5.23
C ARG A 173 -9.06 -5.85 5.85
N SER A 174 -9.45 -7.14 5.88
CA SER A 174 -8.60 -8.22 6.39
C SER A 174 -7.28 -8.34 5.63
N LEU A 175 -7.33 -8.24 4.30
CA LEU A 175 -6.13 -8.23 3.47
C LEU A 175 -5.23 -7.04 3.82
N GLY A 176 -5.79 -5.83 3.89
CA GLY A 176 -5.04 -4.61 4.23
C GLY A 176 -4.35 -4.69 5.59
N GLU A 177 -5.05 -5.19 6.62
CA GLU A 177 -4.48 -5.42 7.94
C GLU A 177 -3.33 -6.44 7.90
N SER A 178 -3.49 -7.53 7.16
CA SER A 178 -2.44 -8.54 6.97
C SER A 178 -1.18 -7.96 6.32
N VAL A 179 -1.33 -7.16 5.24
CA VAL A 179 -0.17 -6.53 4.58
C VAL A 179 0.52 -5.55 5.51
N ARG A 180 -0.27 -4.74 6.24
CA ARG A 180 0.25 -3.75 7.17
C ARG A 180 1.11 -4.40 8.27
N LEU A 181 0.60 -5.45 8.91
CA LEU A 181 1.34 -6.18 9.96
C LEU A 181 2.66 -6.76 9.42
N ARG A 182 2.65 -7.28 8.18
CA ARG A 182 3.86 -7.78 7.52
C ARG A 182 4.88 -6.66 7.30
N VAL A 183 4.44 -5.51 6.79
CA VAL A 183 5.32 -4.34 6.57
C VAL A 183 5.87 -3.78 7.88
N GLU A 184 5.05 -3.71 8.94
CA GLU A 184 5.50 -3.30 10.27
C GLU A 184 6.57 -4.24 10.80
N SER A 185 6.39 -5.57 10.67
CA SER A 185 7.42 -6.53 11.09
C SER A 185 8.73 -6.38 10.31
N GLU A 186 8.67 -6.10 9.01
CA GLU A 186 9.86 -5.90 8.18
C GLU A 186 10.60 -4.60 8.55
N ARG A 187 9.86 -3.56 8.93
CA ARG A 187 10.42 -2.29 9.45
C ARG A 187 11.11 -2.49 10.80
N GLU A 188 10.50 -3.26 11.70
CA GLU A 188 11.11 -3.60 13.00
C GLU A 188 12.42 -4.36 12.82
N VAL A 189 12.44 -5.38 11.96
CA VAL A 189 13.66 -6.14 11.65
C VAL A 189 14.74 -5.20 11.08
N ARG A 190 14.38 -4.27 10.20
CA ARG A 190 15.34 -3.29 9.66
C ARG A 190 15.88 -2.35 10.75
N ALA A 191 15.01 -1.88 11.64
CA ALA A 191 15.40 -0.98 12.73
C ALA A 191 16.38 -1.67 13.69
N LEU A 192 16.14 -2.95 14.02
CA LEU A 192 17.06 -3.76 14.84
C LEU A 192 18.43 -3.91 14.17
N LEU A 193 18.46 -4.20 12.87
CA LEU A 193 19.71 -4.36 12.11
C LEU A 193 20.49 -3.06 11.91
N ALA A 194 19.87 -1.89 12.10
CA ALA A 194 20.54 -0.58 11.99
C ALA A 194 21.03 -0.04 13.34
N ALA A 195 20.62 -0.66 14.45
CA ALA A 195 21.02 -0.28 15.81
C ALA A 195 22.29 -1.00 16.29
N ASP A 196 22.72 -2.05 15.58
CA ASP A 196 23.97 -2.80 15.78
C ASP A 196 25.11 -2.26 14.89
#